data_AF-A0A922MMJ2-F1
#
_entry.id   AF-A0A922MMJ2-F1
#
_cell.length_a   1.000
_cell.length_b   1.000
_cell.length_c   1.000
_cell.angle_alpha   90.00
_cell.angle_beta   90.00
_cell.angle_gamma   90.00
#
_symmetry.space_group_name_H-M   'P 1'
#
loop_
_entity.id
_entity.type
_entity.pdbx_description
1 polymer ?
#
loop_
_entity_poly.entity_id
_entity_poly.type
_entity_poly.pdbx_seq_one_letter_code
_entity_poly.pdbx_strand_id
1 'polypeptide(L)'
;MPINLQGVRQYLSELRNSGGLHKDQAEKYRNVLMEILKSTETELAESLKAFVEAIVNENVSLVISRQLLTDVSTHLALLPDLVSQEVSHFALDVIQPRVISFEEQVASIRQHLADIYERNQNWKEAANVLVGIPLETGQKQYSVDYKLETYLKIARLYLEVDDPVQAEAFVNRASLLQAETTNEQLQIYYKVCYARVLDYRRTTAFQNVSYLIQRREMSTVTSIFYFGENVPGSDHQALGAARVRSPNADASEGNVSYLSFGTG
;
A
#
# COMPACT_ATOMS: atom_id res chain seq x y z
N MET A 1 30.94 -17.02 13.69
CA MET A 1 30.28 -18.34 13.61
C MET A 1 28.89 -18.12 13.05
N PRO A 2 28.38 -18.94 12.12
CA PRO A 2 26.97 -18.85 11.75
C PRO A 2 26.14 -19.17 12.99
N ILE A 3 25.26 -18.26 13.37
CA ILE A 3 24.46 -18.43 14.58
C ILE A 3 23.31 -19.36 14.22
N ASN A 4 23.42 -20.62 14.63
CA ASN A 4 22.31 -21.57 14.59
C ASN A 4 21.14 -20.99 15.40
N LEU A 5 19.89 -21.19 14.96
CA LEU A 5 18.65 -20.75 15.62
C LEU A 5 18.65 -20.96 17.15
N GLN A 6 19.20 -22.09 17.62
CA GLN A 6 19.35 -22.36 19.06
C GLN A 6 20.31 -21.38 19.75
N GLY A 7 21.42 -21.03 19.10
CA GLY A 7 22.36 -20.02 19.57
C GLY A 7 21.73 -18.63 19.61
N VAL A 8 20.92 -18.26 18.61
CA VAL A 8 20.16 -16.98 18.61
C VAL A 8 19.25 -16.93 19.83
N ARG A 9 18.43 -17.96 20.04
CA ARG A 9 17.51 -18.03 21.19
C ARG A 9 18.23 -18.00 22.53
N GLN A 10 19.35 -18.72 22.65
CA GLN A 10 20.15 -18.74 23.86
C GLN A 10 20.74 -17.35 24.16
N TYR A 11 21.32 -16.69 23.16
CA TYR A 11 21.90 -15.36 23.32
C TYR A 11 20.84 -14.30 23.65
N LEU A 12 19.66 -14.36 23.02
CA LEU A 12 18.52 -13.50 23.37
C LEU A 12 18.04 -13.74 24.81
N SER A 13 18.05 -15.00 25.28
CA SER A 13 17.69 -15.33 26.66
C SER A 13 18.73 -14.83 27.69
N GLU A 14 20.01 -14.83 27.33
CA GLU A 14 21.10 -14.28 28.14
C GLU A 14 21.03 -12.75 28.21
N LEU A 15 20.75 -12.09 27.07
CA LEU A 15 20.57 -10.64 26.99
C LEU A 15 19.37 -10.12 27.79
N ARG A 16 18.32 -10.94 27.91
CA ARG A 16 17.16 -10.65 28.77
C ARG A 16 17.56 -10.53 30.24
N ASN A 17 18.49 -11.38 30.70
CA ASN A 17 18.93 -11.42 32.09
C ASN A 17 20.12 -10.47 32.36
N SER A 18 20.75 -9.95 31.30
CA SER A 18 21.86 -9.00 31.44
C SER A 18 21.34 -7.62 31.86
N GLY A 19 21.42 -7.30 33.15
CA GLY A 19 21.15 -5.96 33.66
C GLY A 19 22.27 -4.99 33.25
N GLY A 20 21.97 -4.05 32.35
CA GLY A 20 22.90 -3.03 31.87
C GLY A 20 22.16 -1.77 31.42
N LEU A 21 22.88 -0.74 30.94
CA LEU A 21 22.25 0.46 30.40
C LEU A 21 21.36 0.12 29.20
N HIS A 22 20.20 0.76 29.10
CA HIS A 22 19.23 0.51 28.02
C HIS A 22 19.83 0.70 26.62
N LYS A 23 20.77 1.64 26.46
CA LYS A 23 21.46 1.92 25.20
C LYS A 23 22.35 0.76 24.77
N ASP A 24 23.16 0.23 25.69
CA ASP A 24 24.05 -0.90 25.43
C ASP A 24 23.25 -2.17 25.14
N GLN A 25 22.12 -2.34 25.81
CA GLN A 25 21.23 -3.47 25.57
C GLN A 25 20.61 -3.41 24.16
N ALA A 26 20.14 -2.24 23.73
CA ALA A 26 19.62 -2.04 22.38
C ALA A 26 20.70 -2.30 21.30
N GLU A 27 21.94 -1.85 21.50
CA GLU A 27 23.06 -2.12 20.59
C GLU A 27 23.38 -3.62 20.51
N LYS A 28 23.34 -4.35 21.61
CA LYS A 28 23.52 -5.81 21.62
C LYS A 28 22.43 -6.52 20.80
N TYR A 29 21.16 -6.14 20.98
CA TYR A 29 20.08 -6.71 20.16
C TYR A 29 20.24 -6.37 18.68
N ARG A 30 20.68 -5.17 18.33
CA ARG A 30 20.98 -4.80 16.93
C ARG A 30 22.10 -5.64 16.32
N ASN A 31 23.15 -5.91 17.09
CA ASN A 31 24.24 -6.76 16.61
C ASN A 31 23.73 -8.17 16.29
N VAL A 32 22.87 -8.72 17.15
CA VAL A 32 22.20 -10.01 16.90
C VAL A 32 21.33 -9.94 15.65
N LEU A 33 20.54 -8.87 15.48
CA LEU A 33 19.73 -8.67 14.27
C LEU A 33 20.61 -8.65 13.00
N MET A 34 21.73 -7.92 13.01
CA MET A 34 22.66 -7.89 11.89
C MET A 34 23.34 -9.25 11.63
N GLU A 35 23.57 -10.06 12.65
CA GLU A 35 24.08 -11.42 12.48
C GLU A 35 23.03 -12.36 11.90
N ILE A 36 21.76 -12.23 12.31
CA ILE A 36 20.63 -12.95 11.72
C ILE A 36 20.50 -12.60 10.23
N LEU A 37 20.58 -11.32 9.87
CA LEU A 37 20.50 -10.87 8.47
C LEU A 37 21.65 -11.40 7.58
N LYS A 38 22.78 -11.81 8.17
CA LYS A 38 23.90 -12.45 7.45
C LYS A 38 23.73 -13.96 7.31
N SER A 39 22.72 -14.54 7.95
CA SER A 39 22.47 -15.99 7.95
C SER A 39 21.74 -16.43 6.68
N THR A 40 21.74 -17.73 6.40
CA THR A 40 21.17 -18.32 5.17
C THR A 40 19.64 -18.19 5.14
N GLU A 41 19.06 -17.98 3.96
CA GLU A 41 17.62 -17.70 3.77
C GLU A 41 16.67 -18.69 4.46
N THR A 42 17.02 -19.98 4.52
CA THR A 42 16.18 -21.02 5.12
C THR A 42 16.03 -20.92 6.64
N GLU A 43 17.04 -20.38 7.34
CA GLU A 43 16.99 -20.17 8.80
C GLU A 43 16.69 -18.70 9.16
N LEU A 44 16.72 -17.80 8.18
CA LEU A 44 16.50 -16.37 8.36
C LEU A 44 15.09 -16.09 8.89
N ALA A 45 14.06 -16.67 8.28
CA ALA A 45 12.66 -16.47 8.69
C ALA A 45 12.45 -16.91 10.15
N GLU A 46 12.87 -18.12 10.50
CA GLU A 46 12.74 -18.67 11.86
C GLU A 46 13.54 -17.86 12.90
N SER A 47 14.74 -17.39 12.53
CA SER A 47 15.57 -16.56 13.41
C SER A 47 14.96 -15.18 13.64
N LEU A 48 14.37 -14.57 12.62
CA LEU A 48 13.65 -13.30 12.74
C LEU A 48 12.38 -13.46 13.59
N LYS A 49 11.62 -14.54 13.41
CA LYS A 49 10.48 -14.86 14.28
C LYS A 49 10.89 -14.97 15.75
N ALA A 50 11.95 -15.74 16.03
CA ALA A 50 12.49 -15.87 17.38
C ALA A 50 12.99 -14.53 17.96
N PHE A 51 13.56 -13.67 17.12
CA PHE A 51 13.95 -12.31 17.52
C PHE A 51 12.73 -11.46 17.88
N VAL A 52 11.65 -11.49 17.08
CA VAL A 52 10.41 -10.77 17.37
C VAL A 52 9.75 -11.27 18.67
N GLU A 53 9.72 -12.57 18.93
CA GLU A 53 9.25 -13.12 20.21
C GLU A 53 10.05 -12.58 21.40
N ALA A 54 11.37 -12.48 21.26
CA ALA A 54 12.24 -12.02 22.33
C ALA A 54 12.03 -10.53 22.65
N ILE A 55 11.87 -9.68 21.64
CA ILE A 55 11.70 -8.23 21.84
C ILE A 55 10.29 -7.86 22.31
N VAL A 56 9.26 -8.63 21.96
CA VAL A 56 7.87 -8.37 22.41
C VAL A 56 7.61 -8.87 23.83
N ASN A 57 8.56 -9.64 24.39
CA ASN A 57 8.47 -10.15 25.76
C ASN A 57 8.36 -9.01 26.80
N GLU A 58 7.56 -9.23 27.86
CA GLU A 58 7.32 -8.23 28.91
C GLU A 58 8.58 -7.86 29.71
N ASN A 59 9.58 -8.75 29.72
CA ASN A 59 10.85 -8.51 30.39
C ASN A 59 11.74 -7.48 29.69
N VAL A 60 11.43 -7.11 28.44
CA VAL A 60 12.16 -6.10 27.67
C VAL A 60 11.46 -4.76 27.78
N SER A 61 12.22 -3.70 28.04
CA SER A 61 11.70 -2.34 28.11
C SER A 61 11.00 -1.94 26.80
N LEU A 62 9.84 -1.29 26.91
CA LEU A 62 9.07 -0.81 25.76
C LEU A 62 9.88 0.10 24.84
N VAL A 63 10.78 0.92 25.40
CA VAL A 63 11.61 1.85 24.62
C VAL A 63 12.54 1.09 23.68
N ILE A 64 13.21 0.05 24.20
CA ILE A 64 14.11 -0.80 23.43
C ILE A 64 13.29 -1.60 22.40
N SER A 65 12.17 -2.18 22.84
CA SER A 65 11.30 -3.01 21.99
C SER A 65 10.77 -2.23 20.78
N ARG A 66 10.30 -1.00 20.99
CA ARG A 66 9.83 -0.11 19.90
C ARG A 66 10.95 0.22 18.92
N GLN A 67 12.12 0.57 19.43
CA GLN A 67 13.27 0.91 18.59
C GLN A 67 13.71 -0.28 17.73
N LEU A 68 13.81 -1.48 18.33
CA LEU A 68 14.19 -2.70 17.61
C LEU A 68 13.12 -3.15 16.62
N LEU A 69 11.83 -3.04 16.95
CA LEU A 69 10.75 -3.34 16.01
C LEU A 69 10.75 -2.40 14.81
N THR A 70 11.05 -1.12 15.01
CA THR A 70 11.24 -0.17 13.90
C THR A 70 12.42 -0.61 13.03
N ASP A 71 13.56 -0.96 13.62
CA ASP A 71 14.72 -1.47 12.86
C ASP A 71 14.37 -2.74 12.07
N VAL A 72 13.66 -3.70 12.69
CA VAL A 72 13.16 -4.91 12.02
C VAL A 72 12.26 -4.55 10.84
N SER A 73 11.31 -3.62 11.00
CA SER A 73 10.41 -3.21 9.90
C SER A 73 11.17 -2.62 8.71
N THR A 74 12.25 -1.85 8.96
CA THR A 74 13.09 -1.32 7.87
C THR A 74 13.89 -2.39 7.16
N HIS A 75 14.37 -3.40 7.88
CA HIS A 75 15.09 -4.52 7.28
C HIS A 75 14.16 -5.48 6.53
N LEU A 76 12.93 -5.69 7.02
CA LEU A 76 11.91 -6.46 6.31
C LEU A 76 11.61 -5.87 4.93
N ALA A 77 11.70 -4.55 4.76
CA ALA A 77 11.55 -3.89 3.47
C ALA A 77 12.65 -4.18 2.44
N LEU A 78 13.81 -4.69 2.89
CA LEU A 78 14.94 -5.05 2.04
C LEU A 78 14.99 -6.54 1.72
N LEU A 79 14.23 -7.36 2.44
CA LEU A 79 14.22 -8.81 2.30
C LEU A 79 13.28 -9.28 1.18
N PRO A 80 13.45 -10.51 0.67
CA PRO A 80 12.53 -11.08 -0.29
C PRO A 80 11.08 -11.10 0.22
N ASP A 81 10.14 -10.82 -0.67
CA ASP A 81 8.71 -10.65 -0.36
C ASP A 81 8.12 -11.85 0.41
N LEU A 82 8.50 -13.09 0.05
CA LEU A 82 8.04 -14.31 0.72
C LEU A 82 8.43 -14.34 2.22
N VAL A 83 9.70 -14.09 2.53
CA VAL A 83 10.21 -14.09 3.90
C VAL A 83 9.64 -12.91 4.68
N SER A 84 9.60 -11.74 4.05
CA SER A 84 9.08 -10.53 4.69
C SER A 84 7.59 -10.67 5.03
N GLN A 85 6.80 -11.28 4.13
CA GLN A 85 5.39 -11.54 4.35
C GLN A 85 5.18 -12.50 5.54
N GLU A 86 5.90 -13.61 5.57
CA GLU A 86 5.79 -14.62 6.63
C GLU A 86 6.17 -14.05 8.01
N VAL A 87 7.28 -13.31 8.09
CA VAL A 87 7.73 -12.69 9.34
C VAL A 87 6.78 -11.56 9.77
N SER A 88 6.21 -10.79 8.84
CA SER A 88 5.27 -9.71 9.15
C SER A 88 3.97 -10.23 9.75
N HIS A 89 3.40 -11.31 9.20
CA HIS A 89 2.21 -11.97 9.78
C HIS A 89 2.49 -12.47 11.19
N PHE A 90 3.58 -13.19 11.36
CA PHE A 90 3.99 -13.70 12.66
C PHE A 90 4.22 -12.57 13.68
N ALA A 91 4.85 -11.47 13.26
CA ALA A 91 5.08 -10.32 14.12
C ALA A 91 3.76 -9.68 14.58
N LEU A 92 2.78 -9.55 13.69
CA LEU A 92 1.47 -9.01 14.05
C LEU A 92 0.75 -9.91 15.08
N ASP A 93 0.82 -11.23 14.93
CA ASP A 93 0.22 -12.18 15.88
C ASP A 93 0.87 -12.11 17.27
N VAL A 94 2.20 -12.04 17.31
CA VAL A 94 2.96 -11.94 18.58
C VAL A 94 2.72 -10.59 19.26
N ILE A 95 2.58 -9.51 18.49
CA ILE A 95 2.34 -8.16 19.02
C ILE A 95 0.88 -7.97 19.46
N GLN A 96 -0.07 -8.74 18.90
CA GLN A 96 -1.51 -8.58 19.11
C GLN A 96 -1.94 -8.40 20.59
N PRO A 97 -1.43 -9.18 21.57
CA PRO A 97 -1.79 -9.00 22.99
C PRO A 97 -1.39 -7.64 23.57
N ARG A 98 -0.37 -7.00 22.98
CA ARG A 98 0.20 -5.71 23.40
C ARG A 98 0.07 -4.65 22.31
N VAL A 99 -0.88 -4.81 21.38
CA VAL A 99 -1.03 -3.97 20.17
C VAL A 99 -1.11 -2.47 20.49
N ILE A 100 -1.74 -2.10 21.61
CA ILE A 100 -1.88 -0.72 22.08
C ILE A 100 -0.50 -0.08 22.36
N SER A 101 0.46 -0.87 22.87
CA SER A 101 1.81 -0.37 23.19
C SER A 101 2.69 -0.18 21.95
N PHE A 102 2.37 -0.87 20.85
CA PHE A 102 3.19 -0.95 19.63
C PHE A 102 2.44 -0.46 18.39
N GLU A 103 1.48 0.45 18.58
CA GLU A 103 0.58 0.90 17.52
C GLU A 103 1.32 1.43 16.28
N GLU A 104 2.39 2.20 16.49
CA GLU A 104 3.23 2.74 15.42
C GLU A 104 3.95 1.63 14.63
N GLN A 105 4.54 0.67 15.34
CA GLN A 105 5.25 -0.45 14.71
C GLN A 105 4.27 -1.33 13.93
N VAL A 106 3.08 -1.56 14.49
CA VAL A 106 1.99 -2.31 13.83
C VAL A 106 1.52 -1.62 12.57
N ALA A 107 1.31 -0.30 12.61
CA ALA A 107 0.96 0.49 11.44
C ALA A 107 2.03 0.38 10.34
N SER A 108 3.31 0.50 10.71
CA SER A 108 4.43 0.39 9.76
C SER A 108 4.54 -1.01 9.14
N ILE A 109 4.38 -2.07 9.93
CA ILE A 109 4.42 -3.46 9.44
C ILE A 109 3.23 -3.72 8.50
N ARG A 110 2.03 -3.24 8.84
CA ARG A 110 0.84 -3.36 8.00
C ARG A 110 0.98 -2.61 6.67
N GLN A 111 1.55 -1.40 6.67
CA GLN A 111 1.81 -0.67 5.43
C GLN A 111 2.75 -1.46 4.51
N HIS A 112 3.87 -1.94 5.04
CA HIS A 112 4.81 -2.76 4.27
C HIS A 112 4.17 -4.06 3.75
N LEU A 113 3.40 -4.74 4.59
CA LEU A 113 2.69 -5.95 4.19
C LEU A 113 1.67 -5.68 3.07
N ALA A 114 0.99 -4.53 3.10
CA ALA A 114 0.11 -4.11 2.02
C ALA A 114 0.86 -3.85 0.72
N ASP A 115 2.06 -3.25 0.78
CA ASP A 115 2.91 -3.05 -0.41
C ASP A 115 3.36 -4.38 -1.04
N ILE A 116 3.68 -5.38 -0.22
CA ILE A 116 4.00 -6.74 -0.71
C ILE A 116 2.79 -7.34 -1.43
N TYR A 117 1.61 -7.24 -0.83
CA TYR A 117 0.38 -7.75 -1.44
C TYR A 117 0.02 -7.01 -2.74
N GLU A 118 0.27 -5.69 -2.81
CA GLU A 118 0.10 -4.89 -4.01
C GLU A 118 1.02 -5.36 -5.15
N ARG A 119 2.31 -5.62 -4.86
CA ARG A 119 3.26 -6.19 -5.82
C ARG A 119 2.85 -7.57 -6.32
N ASN A 120 2.28 -8.39 -5.44
CA ASN A 120 1.79 -9.73 -5.74
C ASN A 120 0.39 -9.74 -6.38
N GLN A 121 -0.16 -8.57 -6.75
CA GLN A 121 -1.51 -8.41 -7.33
C GLN A 121 -2.64 -8.96 -6.45
N ASN A 122 -2.40 -9.05 -5.14
CA ASN A 122 -3.40 -9.52 -4.19
C ASN A 122 -4.08 -8.33 -3.50
N TRP A 123 -4.90 -7.63 -4.28
CA TRP A 123 -5.50 -6.34 -3.92
C TRP A 123 -6.43 -6.40 -2.71
N LYS A 124 -7.20 -7.49 -2.57
CA LYS A 124 -8.15 -7.67 -1.46
C LYS A 124 -7.41 -7.80 -0.12
N GLU A 125 -6.36 -8.59 -0.09
CA GLU A 125 -5.54 -8.81 1.09
C GLU A 125 -4.78 -7.55 1.47
N ALA A 126 -4.24 -6.81 0.48
CA ALA A 126 -3.63 -5.50 0.71
C ALA A 126 -4.62 -4.53 1.39
N ALA A 127 -5.86 -4.44 0.89
CA ALA A 127 -6.88 -3.58 1.47
C ALA A 127 -7.21 -3.98 2.92
N ASN A 128 -7.42 -5.28 3.17
CA ASN A 128 -7.75 -5.79 4.51
C ASN A 128 -6.65 -5.49 5.54
N VAL A 129 -5.37 -5.58 5.14
CA VAL A 129 -4.24 -5.27 6.01
C VAL A 129 -4.24 -3.80 6.41
N LEU A 130 -4.46 -2.89 5.46
CA LEU A 130 -4.53 -1.44 5.69
C LEU A 130 -5.75 -1.02 6.52
N VAL A 131 -6.91 -1.65 6.29
CA VAL A 131 -8.13 -1.41 7.10
C VAL A 131 -7.92 -1.78 8.57
N GLY A 132 -7.03 -2.73 8.85
CA GLY A 132 -6.67 -3.10 10.22
C GLY A 132 -5.80 -2.08 10.97
N ILE A 133 -5.38 -0.97 10.34
CA ILE A 133 -4.66 0.11 11.00
C ILE A 133 -5.68 1.00 11.75
N PRO A 134 -5.55 1.20 13.08
CA PRO A 134 -6.50 1.98 13.86
C PRO A 134 -6.29 3.50 13.66
N LEU A 135 -6.66 4.03 12.49
CA LEU A 135 -6.45 5.44 12.12
C LEU A 135 -7.22 6.44 13.00
N GLU A 136 -8.40 6.08 13.49
CA GLU A 136 -9.27 6.95 14.32
C GLU A 136 -9.41 6.47 15.77
N THR A 137 -9.28 5.17 15.99
CA THR A 137 -9.54 4.52 17.29
C THR A 137 -8.26 4.25 18.09
N GLY A 138 -7.10 4.59 17.52
CA GLY A 138 -5.80 4.44 18.16
C GLY A 138 -5.53 5.46 19.26
N GLN A 139 -4.53 5.19 20.10
CA GLN A 139 -3.97 6.20 21.00
C GLN A 139 -3.05 7.16 20.24
N LYS A 140 -2.45 6.70 19.13
CA LYS A 140 -1.61 7.52 18.27
C LYS A 140 -2.46 8.43 17.39
N GLN A 141 -2.17 9.72 17.45
CA GLN A 141 -2.78 10.68 16.55
C GLN A 141 -1.96 10.77 15.26
N TYR A 142 -2.49 10.20 14.18
CA TYR A 142 -1.90 10.30 12.85
C TYR A 142 -2.18 11.68 12.23
N SER A 143 -1.27 12.15 11.37
CA SER A 143 -1.51 13.36 10.59
C SER A 143 -2.69 13.16 9.63
N VAL A 144 -3.37 14.26 9.32
CA VAL A 144 -4.48 14.28 8.35
C VAL A 144 -4.02 13.70 7.00
N ASP A 145 -2.83 14.08 6.55
CA ASP A 145 -2.24 13.62 5.29
C ASP A 145 -2.06 12.10 5.27
N TYR A 146 -1.52 11.51 6.34
CA TYR A 146 -1.32 10.06 6.43
C TYR A 146 -2.63 9.29 6.42
N LYS A 147 -3.64 9.79 7.14
CA LYS A 147 -4.99 9.21 7.15
C LYS A 147 -5.61 9.27 5.76
N LEU A 148 -5.53 10.43 5.11
CA LEU A 148 -6.07 10.66 3.77
C LEU A 148 -5.41 9.73 2.75
N GLU A 149 -4.08 9.67 2.73
CA GLU A 149 -3.31 8.77 1.87
C GLU A 149 -3.71 7.30 2.07
N THR A 150 -3.83 6.86 3.32
CA THR A 150 -4.22 5.48 3.64
C THR A 150 -5.64 5.18 3.17
N TYR A 151 -6.61 6.09 3.38
CA TYR A 151 -7.98 5.90 2.90
C TYR A 151 -8.08 5.86 1.37
N LEU A 152 -7.33 6.74 0.68
CA LEU A 152 -7.28 6.75 -0.79
C LEU A 152 -6.67 5.47 -1.33
N LYS A 153 -5.61 4.96 -0.68
CA LYS A 153 -4.98 3.69 -1.05
C LYS A 153 -5.96 2.52 -0.87
N ILE A 154 -6.65 2.44 0.27
CA ILE A 154 -7.68 1.41 0.51
C ILE A 154 -8.78 1.48 -0.56
N ALA A 155 -9.29 2.67 -0.87
CA ALA A 155 -10.31 2.84 -1.90
C ALA A 155 -9.84 2.37 -3.27
N ARG A 156 -8.61 2.72 -3.66
CA ARG A 156 -8.00 2.25 -4.91
C ARG A 156 -7.92 0.71 -4.95
N LEU A 157 -7.44 0.08 -3.88
CA LEU A 157 -7.34 -1.38 -3.79
C LEU A 157 -8.72 -2.06 -3.92
N TYR A 158 -9.77 -1.51 -3.32
CA TYR A 158 -11.13 -2.03 -3.47
C TYR A 158 -11.69 -1.87 -4.89
N LEU A 159 -11.30 -0.81 -5.61
CA LEU A 159 -11.66 -0.66 -7.03
C LEU A 159 -11.00 -1.71 -7.93
N GLU A 160 -9.78 -2.17 -7.62
CA GLU A 160 -9.09 -3.21 -8.40
C GLU A 160 -9.73 -4.61 -8.23
N VAL A 161 -10.55 -4.82 -7.18
CA VAL A 161 -11.31 -6.06 -6.96
C VAL A 161 -12.79 -5.95 -7.33
N ASP A 162 -13.17 -4.91 -8.07
CA ASP A 162 -14.55 -4.61 -8.46
C ASP A 162 -15.52 -4.50 -7.25
N ASP A 163 -15.05 -4.00 -6.10
CA ASP A 163 -15.88 -3.69 -4.93
C ASP A 163 -16.04 -2.16 -4.76
N PRO A 164 -16.88 -1.50 -5.58
CA PRO A 164 -17.08 -0.07 -5.51
C PRO A 164 -17.82 0.36 -4.24
N VAL A 165 -18.53 -0.55 -3.56
CA VAL A 165 -19.27 -0.25 -2.33
C VAL A 165 -18.30 0.02 -1.19
N GLN A 166 -17.29 -0.86 -1.03
CA GLN A 166 -16.24 -0.63 -0.05
C GLN A 166 -15.39 0.58 -0.42
N ALA A 167 -15.01 0.72 -1.70
CA ALA A 167 -14.26 1.90 -2.15
C ALA A 167 -14.97 3.21 -1.81
N GLU A 168 -16.28 3.31 -2.08
CA GLU A 168 -17.11 4.48 -1.77
C GLU A 168 -17.12 4.81 -0.26
N ALA A 169 -17.24 3.79 0.60
CA ALA A 169 -17.20 3.99 2.04
C ALA A 169 -15.89 4.64 2.51
N PHE A 170 -14.75 4.24 1.94
CA PHE A 170 -13.44 4.80 2.29
C PHE A 170 -13.19 6.17 1.65
N VAL A 171 -13.63 6.42 0.42
CA VAL A 171 -13.52 7.77 -0.17
C VAL A 171 -14.42 8.78 0.56
N ASN A 172 -15.60 8.37 1.04
CA ASN A 172 -16.45 9.23 1.87
C ASN A 172 -15.82 9.55 3.25
N ARG A 173 -14.95 8.68 3.78
CA ARG A 173 -14.14 9.02 4.97
C ARG A 173 -13.04 10.02 4.60
N ALA A 174 -12.36 9.80 3.47
CA ALA A 174 -11.37 10.72 2.94
C ALA A 174 -11.94 12.12 2.66
N SER A 175 -13.21 12.23 2.25
CA SER A 175 -13.84 13.53 1.94
C SER A 175 -13.93 14.46 3.15
N LEU A 176 -14.03 13.90 4.36
CA LEU A 176 -14.06 14.67 5.61
C LEU A 176 -12.68 15.29 5.89
N LEU A 177 -11.61 14.61 5.49
CA LEU A 177 -10.22 15.00 5.76
C LEU A 177 -9.61 15.86 4.66
N GLN A 178 -10.13 15.82 3.42
CA GLN A 178 -9.56 16.54 2.28
C GLN A 178 -9.57 18.08 2.46
N ALA A 179 -10.51 18.61 3.25
CA ALA A 179 -10.59 20.05 3.54
C ALA A 179 -9.57 20.50 4.61
N GLU A 180 -9.03 19.55 5.38
CA GLU A 180 -8.07 19.81 6.46
C GLU A 180 -6.62 19.65 6.01
N THR A 181 -6.35 18.94 4.91
CA THR A 181 -5.00 18.84 4.34
C THR A 181 -4.59 20.13 3.63
N THR A 182 -3.34 20.53 3.83
CA THR A 182 -2.69 21.64 3.11
C THR A 182 -1.99 21.16 1.83
N ASN A 183 -1.95 19.85 1.59
CA ASN A 183 -1.26 19.26 0.46
C ASN A 183 -2.17 19.21 -0.78
N GLU A 184 -1.93 20.14 -1.72
CA GLU A 184 -2.69 20.26 -2.97
C GLU A 184 -2.63 18.97 -3.81
N GLN A 185 -1.52 18.22 -3.78
CA GLN A 185 -1.40 16.97 -4.53
C GLN A 185 -2.37 15.91 -4.01
N LEU A 186 -2.46 15.76 -2.68
CA LEU A 186 -3.40 14.81 -2.06
C LEU A 186 -4.85 15.18 -2.34
N GLN A 187 -5.18 16.47 -2.39
CA GLN A 187 -6.51 16.93 -2.79
C GLN A 187 -6.84 16.56 -4.24
N ILE A 188 -5.87 16.68 -5.16
CA ILE A 188 -6.04 16.26 -6.56
C ILE A 188 -6.22 14.73 -6.62
N TYR A 189 -5.38 13.96 -5.92
CA TYR A 189 -5.51 12.50 -5.86
C TYR A 189 -6.88 12.07 -5.32
N TYR A 190 -7.38 12.74 -4.29
CA TYR A 190 -8.73 12.51 -3.77
C TYR A 190 -9.80 12.73 -4.84
N LYS A 191 -9.76 13.86 -5.57
CA LYS A 191 -10.74 14.17 -6.63
C LYS A 191 -10.74 13.12 -7.73
N VAL A 192 -9.55 12.67 -8.15
CA VAL A 192 -9.40 11.61 -9.18
C VAL A 192 -9.96 10.28 -8.67
N CYS A 193 -9.64 9.89 -7.44
CA CYS A 193 -10.15 8.66 -6.83
C CYS A 193 -11.68 8.70 -6.69
N TYR A 194 -12.23 9.81 -6.23
CA TYR A 194 -13.68 10.00 -6.08
C TYR A 194 -14.40 9.92 -7.43
N ALA A 195 -13.87 10.56 -8.47
CA ALA A 195 -14.43 10.46 -9.82
C ALA A 195 -14.45 9.01 -10.32
N ARG A 196 -13.36 8.25 -10.12
CA ARG A 196 -13.30 6.82 -10.48
C ARG A 196 -14.37 6.00 -9.77
N VAL A 197 -14.56 6.17 -8.46
CA VAL A 197 -15.60 5.46 -7.70
C VAL A 197 -16.99 5.77 -8.25
N LEU A 198 -17.28 7.05 -8.55
CA LEU A 198 -18.57 7.46 -9.12
C LEU A 198 -18.81 6.87 -10.52
N ASP A 199 -17.77 6.79 -11.35
CA ASP A 199 -17.83 6.18 -12.68
C ASP A 199 -18.15 4.68 -12.58
N TYR A 200 -17.54 3.96 -11.64
CA TYR A 200 -17.82 2.54 -11.37
C TYR A 200 -19.28 2.29 -10.95
N ARG A 201 -19.91 3.25 -10.29
CA ARG A 201 -21.31 3.14 -9.82
C ARG A 201 -22.35 3.30 -10.93
N ARG A 202 -21.97 3.62 -12.18
CA ARG A 202 -22.88 3.82 -13.32
C ARG A 202 -24.11 4.67 -12.97
N THR A 203 -23.94 5.75 -12.22
CA THR A 203 -24.99 6.77 -12.15
C THR A 203 -24.77 7.70 -13.34
N THR A 204 -25.64 7.63 -14.34
CA THR A 204 -25.58 8.32 -15.64
C THR A 204 -25.73 9.85 -15.55
N ALA A 205 -25.07 10.51 -14.61
CA ALA A 205 -25.18 11.96 -14.40
C ALA A 205 -23.83 12.71 -14.41
N PHE A 206 -22.67 12.05 -14.48
CA PHE A 206 -21.37 12.73 -14.36
C PHE A 206 -20.32 12.46 -15.46
N GLN A 207 -20.71 11.91 -16.62
CA GLN A 207 -19.82 11.89 -17.80
C GLN A 207 -19.30 13.29 -18.21
N ASN A 208 -19.97 14.37 -17.79
CA ASN A 208 -19.60 15.74 -18.14
C ASN A 208 -18.57 16.40 -17.20
N VAL A 209 -18.31 15.88 -15.99
CA VAL A 209 -17.42 16.56 -15.01
C VAL A 209 -16.02 15.94 -14.97
N SER A 210 -15.88 14.62 -15.15
CA SER A 210 -14.57 14.00 -15.43
C SER A 210 -13.89 14.67 -16.64
N TYR A 211 -14.66 15.00 -17.69
CA TYR A 211 -14.16 15.74 -18.85
C TYR A 211 -13.70 17.19 -18.55
N LEU A 212 -14.29 17.86 -17.55
CA LEU A 212 -13.98 19.26 -17.23
C LEU A 212 -12.83 19.41 -16.23
N ILE A 213 -12.70 18.48 -15.28
CA ILE A 213 -11.55 18.44 -14.36
C ILE A 213 -10.29 18.00 -15.15
N GLN A 214 -10.42 17.00 -16.02
CA GLN A 214 -9.32 16.52 -16.85
C GLN A 214 -8.82 17.54 -17.88
N ARG A 215 -9.63 18.53 -18.29
CA ARG A 215 -9.21 19.52 -19.30
C ARG A 215 -8.54 20.77 -18.70
N ARG A 216 -8.69 21.04 -17.40
CA ARG A 216 -8.09 22.22 -16.75
C ARG A 216 -6.77 21.93 -16.02
N GLU A 217 -6.55 20.67 -15.61
CA GLU A 217 -5.36 20.24 -14.83
C GLU A 217 -4.41 19.29 -15.58
N MET A 218 -4.66 18.92 -16.85
CA MET A 218 -3.84 17.94 -17.57
C MET A 218 -2.41 18.38 -17.93
N SER A 219 -2.05 19.65 -17.77
CA SER A 219 -0.66 20.08 -17.98
C SER A 219 0.26 19.69 -16.81
N THR A 220 -0.26 19.36 -15.63
CA THR A 220 0.55 19.05 -14.44
C THR A 220 0.50 17.59 -14.01
N VAL A 221 -0.58 16.85 -14.30
CA VAL A 221 -0.72 15.44 -13.86
C VAL A 221 0.02 14.48 -14.79
N THR A 222 0.12 14.79 -16.08
CA THR A 222 0.84 13.95 -17.08
C THR A 222 2.35 13.87 -16.78
N SER A 223 2.95 14.91 -16.19
CA SER A 223 4.35 14.88 -15.78
C SER A 223 4.60 14.09 -14.48
N ILE A 224 3.59 13.94 -13.61
CA ILE A 224 3.73 13.24 -12.32
C ILE A 224 3.59 11.72 -12.49
N PHE A 225 2.70 11.26 -13.37
CA PHE A 225 2.57 9.82 -13.66
C PHE A 225 3.72 9.24 -14.48
N TYR A 226 4.38 10.04 -15.33
CA TYR A 226 5.51 9.58 -16.16
C TYR A 226 6.90 9.72 -15.52
N PHE A 227 7.04 10.33 -14.34
CA PHE A 227 8.34 10.44 -13.66
C PHE A 227 8.68 9.25 -12.73
N GLY A 228 7.74 8.32 -12.52
CA GLY A 228 7.92 7.13 -11.69
C GLY A 228 8.51 5.91 -12.40
N GLU A 229 8.56 5.89 -13.73
CA GLU A 229 9.21 4.84 -14.53
C GLU A 229 10.55 5.34 -15.09
N ASN A 230 11.58 5.42 -14.25
CA ASN A 230 12.96 5.49 -14.71
C ASN A 230 13.74 4.31 -14.10
N VAL A 231 13.48 3.12 -14.65
CA VAL A 231 14.46 2.02 -14.62
C VAL A 231 15.29 2.16 -15.90
N PRO A 232 16.62 2.36 -15.82
CA PRO A 232 17.44 2.61 -16.98
C PRO A 232 17.74 1.30 -17.73
N GLY A 233 17.36 1.26 -19.01
CA GLY A 233 17.94 0.35 -20.00
C GLY A 233 17.01 -0.77 -20.48
N SER A 234 16.37 -0.56 -21.64
CA SER A 234 16.54 -1.39 -22.84
C SER A 234 15.49 -1.05 -23.91
N ASP A 235 15.98 -0.44 -24.99
CA ASP A 235 15.59 -0.56 -26.41
C ASP A 235 14.13 -0.43 -26.89
N HIS A 236 13.93 0.66 -27.66
CA HIS A 236 13.04 0.86 -28.80
C HIS A 236 12.19 -0.33 -29.30
N GLN A 237 10.86 -0.13 -29.37
CA GLN A 237 10.16 0.01 -30.66
C GLN A 237 8.69 0.43 -30.52
N ALA A 238 8.26 1.24 -31.49
CA ALA A 238 6.98 1.91 -31.63
C ALA A 238 5.80 0.96 -31.90
N LEU A 239 4.58 1.45 -31.64
CA LEU A 239 3.29 1.22 -32.34
C LEU A 239 2.18 1.81 -31.44
N GLY A 240 1.20 2.61 -31.84
CA GLY A 240 0.76 3.15 -33.12
C GLY A 240 -0.57 3.89 -32.81
N ALA A 241 -0.66 5.16 -33.16
CA ALA A 241 -1.77 6.05 -32.83
C ALA A 241 -3.07 5.65 -33.55
N ALA A 242 -4.14 5.34 -32.80
CA ALA A 242 -5.48 5.17 -33.34
C ALA A 242 -6.15 6.55 -33.52
N ARG A 243 -6.29 6.94 -34.78
CA ARG A 243 -6.80 8.23 -35.27
C ARG A 243 -8.33 8.31 -35.16
N VAL A 244 -8.80 9.35 -34.49
CA VAL A 244 -10.20 9.80 -34.42
C VAL A 244 -10.75 10.05 -35.84
N ARG A 245 -11.91 9.47 -36.18
CA ARG A 245 -12.69 9.80 -37.39
C ARG A 245 -13.93 10.59 -36.99
N SER A 246 -13.99 11.85 -37.42
CA SER A 246 -15.23 12.64 -37.50
C SER A 246 -15.93 12.36 -38.84
N PRO A 247 -17.26 12.51 -38.93
CA PRO A 247 -18.03 12.25 -40.14
C PRO A 247 -18.11 13.50 -41.03
N ASN A 248 -18.03 13.33 -42.34
CA ASN A 248 -18.47 14.34 -43.30
C ASN A 248 -19.26 13.69 -44.43
N ALA A 249 -20.33 14.38 -44.79
CA ALA A 249 -21.20 14.16 -45.93
C ALA A 249 -20.44 14.22 -47.27
N ASP A 250 -20.84 13.41 -48.24
CA ASP A 250 -21.47 13.91 -49.47
C ASP A 250 -21.92 12.77 -50.41
N ALA A 251 -22.79 13.17 -51.33
CA ALA A 251 -23.77 12.42 -52.11
C ALA A 251 -23.26 11.54 -53.26
N SER A 252 -24.25 10.86 -53.88
CA SER A 252 -24.31 10.21 -55.22
C SER A 252 -23.52 8.89 -55.35
N GLU A 253 -24.03 7.79 -55.91
CA GLU A 253 -25.05 7.60 -56.94
C GLU A 253 -25.47 6.11 -56.97
N GLY A 254 -26.73 5.85 -57.35
CA GLY A 254 -27.11 4.70 -58.17
C GLY A 254 -27.39 3.36 -57.50
N ASN A 255 -28.67 3.07 -57.23
CA ASN A 255 -29.26 1.91 -57.90
C ASN A 255 -30.80 1.98 -57.96
N VAL A 256 -31.30 1.85 -59.19
CA VAL A 256 -32.70 1.78 -59.57
C VAL A 256 -33.18 0.34 -59.38
N SER A 257 -34.33 0.14 -58.76
CA SER A 257 -35.21 -1.00 -59.05
C SER A 257 -36.65 -0.67 -58.66
N TYR A 258 -37.50 -0.72 -59.67
CA TYR A 258 -38.95 -0.53 -59.69
C TYR A 258 -39.67 -1.51 -58.77
N LEU A 259 -40.76 -1.06 -58.13
CA LEU A 259 -42.00 -1.82 -57.95
C LEU A 259 -43.13 -0.84 -57.58
N SER A 260 -43.98 -0.55 -58.57
CA SER A 260 -45.29 0.08 -58.39
C SER A 260 -46.36 -1.03 -58.34
N PHE A 261 -47.39 -0.83 -57.52
CA PHE A 261 -48.81 -1.27 -57.63
C PHE A 261 -49.36 -1.19 -56.18
N GLY A 262 -50.44 -0.52 -55.83
CA GLY A 262 -51.54 0.11 -56.55
C GLY A 262 -52.69 0.10 -55.53
N THR A 263 -53.14 1.27 -55.09
CA THR A 263 -54.29 1.45 -54.22
C THR A 263 -55.58 1.26 -55.00
N GLY A 264 -56.48 0.43 -54.47
CA GLY A 264 -57.91 0.42 -54.71
C GLY A 264 -58.59 0.25 -53.36
#